data_AF-A0A432DK41-F1
#
_entry.id   AF-A0A432DK41-F1
#
_cell.length_a   1.000
_cell.length_b   1.000
_cell.length_c   1.000
_cell.angle_alpha   90.00
_cell.angle_beta   90.00
_cell.angle_gamma   90.00
#
_symmetry.space_group_name_H-M   'P 1'
#
loop_
_entity.id
_entity.type
_entity.pdbx_description
1 polymer ?
#
loop_
_entity_poly.entity_id
_entity_poly.type
_entity_poly.pdbx_seq_one_letter_code
_entity_poly.pdbx_strand_id
1 'polypeptide(L)'
;MLAIAQKTIEWHDAKAAEAEPRAIVELAYLRFKRSNDIDFVTKHTPEWDEMCEATVSEYTVLARAQRATYNAKRRLETAVKAYKRIENGEATE
;
A
#
# COMPACT_ATOMS: atom_id res chain seq x y z
N MET A 1 24.78 0.03 9.44
CA MET A 1 24.38 0.96 8.35
C MET A 1 23.89 0.27 7.08
N LEU A 2 24.61 -0.72 6.52
CA LEU A 2 24.19 -1.42 5.27
C LEU A 2 22.77 -2.01 5.33
N ALA A 3 22.37 -2.60 6.45
CA ALA A 3 21.01 -3.13 6.61
C ALA A 3 19.92 -2.05 6.53
N ILE A 4 20.17 -0.84 7.05
CA ILE A 4 19.21 0.27 6.96
C ILE A 4 19.10 0.73 5.51
N ALA A 5 20.23 0.95 4.82
CA ALA A 5 20.23 1.37 3.42
C ALA A 5 19.46 0.39 2.53
N GLN A 6 19.69 -0.92 2.69
CA GLN A 6 18.95 -1.94 1.95
C GLN A 6 17.44 -1.90 2.22
N LYS A 7 17.02 -1.72 3.48
CA LYS A 7 15.61 -1.63 3.85
C LYS A 7 14.95 -0.32 3.41
N THR A 8 15.73 0.76 3.30
CA THR A 8 15.28 2.02 2.71
C THR A 8 14.97 1.83 1.23
N ILE A 9 15.88 1.20 0.46
CA ILE A 9 15.65 0.89 -0.95
C ILE A 9 14.40 0.01 -1.10
N GLU A 10 14.30 -1.07 -0.34
CA GLU A 10 13.15 -1.98 -0.35
C GLU A 10 11.81 -1.25 -0.09
N TRP A 11 11.79 -0.30 0.84
CA TRP A 11 10.61 0.52 1.12
C TRP A 11 10.27 1.48 -0.03
N HIS A 12 11.27 2.12 -0.64
CA HIS A 12 11.08 3.00 -1.78
C HIS A 12 10.55 2.24 -2.99
N ASP A 13 11.11 1.07 -3.29
CA ASP A 13 10.68 0.22 -4.40
C ASP A 13 9.23 -0.26 -4.19
N ALA A 14 8.90 -0.72 -2.97
CA ALA A 14 7.53 -1.13 -2.64
C ALA A 14 6.54 0.04 -2.77
N LYS A 15 6.93 1.24 -2.34
CA LYS A 15 6.11 2.46 -2.47
C LYS A 15 5.93 2.86 -3.94
N ALA A 16 6.97 2.74 -4.76
CA ALA A 16 6.88 3.01 -6.20
C ALA A 16 5.96 2.00 -6.89
N ALA A 17 6.05 0.72 -6.51
CA ALA A 17 5.19 -0.35 -7.02
C ALA A 17 3.70 -0.20 -6.66
N GLU A 18 3.34 0.67 -5.69
CA GLU A 18 1.95 0.96 -5.35
C GLU A 18 1.26 1.89 -6.38
N ALA A 19 2.05 2.68 -7.13
CA ALA A 19 1.50 3.68 -8.04
C ALA A 19 0.63 3.06 -9.14
N GLU A 20 1.09 1.95 -9.73
CA GLU A 20 0.40 1.28 -10.83
C GLU A 20 -0.93 0.63 -10.39
N PRO A 21 -0.98 -0.23 -9.35
CA PRO A 21 -2.25 -0.77 -8.84
C PRO A 21 -3.25 0.31 -8.41
N ARG A 22 -2.76 1.43 -7.88
CA ARG A 22 -3.61 2.56 -7.50
C ARG A 22 -4.29 3.17 -8.72
N ALA A 23 -3.53 3.45 -9.78
CA ALA A 23 -4.06 3.95 -11.03
C ALA A 23 -5.07 2.98 -11.66
N ILE A 24 -4.81 1.67 -11.58
CA ILE A 24 -5.72 0.63 -12.06
C ILE A 24 -7.07 0.66 -11.33
N VAL A 25 -7.05 0.73 -9.99
CA VAL A 25 -8.29 0.82 -9.18
C VAL A 25 -9.06 2.11 -9.48
N GLU A 26 -8.36 3.25 -9.55
CA GLU A 26 -8.98 4.53 -9.88
C GLU A 26 -9.65 4.50 -11.27
N LEU A 27 -8.99 3.88 -12.25
CA LEU A 27 -9.54 3.67 -13.57
C LEU A 27 -10.76 2.73 -13.54
N ALA A 28 -10.73 1.67 -12.73
CA ALA A 28 -11.85 0.76 -12.57
C ALA A 28 -13.08 1.47 -11.97
N TYR A 29 -12.89 2.31 -10.95
CA TYR A 29 -13.98 3.15 -10.40
C TYR A 29 -14.54 4.13 -11.43
N LEU A 30 -13.69 4.76 -12.25
CA LEU A 30 -14.13 5.66 -13.31
C LEU A 30 -14.93 4.92 -14.38
N ARG A 31 -14.48 3.71 -14.77
CA ARG A 31 -15.19 2.86 -15.74
C ARG A 31 -16.55 2.43 -15.19
N PHE A 32 -16.62 1.99 -13.93
CA PHE A 32 -17.88 1.60 -13.29
C PHE A 32 -18.87 2.78 -13.30
N LYS A 33 -18.43 3.96 -12.85
CA LYS A 33 -19.26 5.17 -12.84
C LYS A 33 -19.77 5.54 -14.22
N ARG A 34 -18.90 5.51 -15.24
CA ARG A 34 -19.25 5.80 -16.62
C ARG A 34 -20.25 4.80 -17.21
N SER A 35 -20.09 3.51 -16.92
CA SER A 35 -20.98 2.47 -17.45
C SER A 35 -22.38 2.50 -16.83
N ASN A 36 -22.52 3.05 -15.63
CA ASN A 36 -23.80 3.13 -14.91
C ASN A 36 -24.41 4.54 -14.91
N ASP A 37 -23.81 5.50 -15.61
CA ASP A 37 -24.23 6.91 -15.64
C ASP A 37 -24.29 7.55 -14.22
N ILE A 38 -23.32 7.19 -13.37
CA ILE A 38 -23.23 7.67 -11.98
C ILE A 38 -22.10 8.70 -11.87
N ASP A 39 -22.42 9.91 -11.41
CA ASP A 39 -21.42 10.96 -11.18
C ASP A 39 -20.63 10.73 -9.87
N PHE A 40 -21.35 10.39 -8.80
CA PHE A 40 -20.79 10.18 -7.47
C PHE A 40 -21.41 8.97 -6.77
N VAL A 41 -20.56 8.19 -6.09
CA VAL A 41 -20.97 7.03 -5.30
C VAL A 41 -20.71 7.32 -3.82
N THR A 42 -21.78 7.44 -3.03
CA THR A 42 -21.69 7.66 -1.58
C THR A 42 -21.34 6.34 -0.90
N LYS A 43 -20.45 6.36 0.10
CA LYS A 43 -20.13 5.13 0.87
C LYS A 43 -21.36 4.55 1.56
N HIS A 44 -21.38 3.21 1.71
CA HIS A 44 -22.48 2.48 2.37
C HIS A 44 -23.84 2.59 1.66
N THR A 45 -23.82 2.83 0.35
CA THR A 45 -25.01 2.76 -0.53
C THR A 45 -24.96 1.47 -1.35
N PRO A 46 -26.09 1.00 -1.89
CA PRO A 46 -26.09 -0.15 -2.81
C PRO A 46 -25.12 0.02 -3.98
N GLU A 47 -25.06 1.21 -4.56
CA GLU A 47 -24.15 1.54 -5.68
C GLU A 47 -22.68 1.45 -5.26
N TRP A 48 -22.38 1.73 -3.99
CA TRP A 48 -21.05 1.54 -3.43
C TRP A 48 -20.68 0.07 -3.31
N ASP A 49 -21.62 -0.75 -2.84
CA ASP A 49 -21.41 -2.19 -2.70
C ASP A 49 -21.22 -2.84 -4.08
N GLU A 50 -22.04 -2.46 -5.06
CA GLU A 50 -21.91 -2.88 -6.46
C GLU A 50 -20.56 -2.46 -7.08
N MET A 51 -20.13 -1.21 -6.84
CA MET A 51 -18.83 -0.75 -7.30
C MET A 51 -17.70 -1.53 -6.65
N CYS A 52 -17.79 -1.82 -5.36
CA CYS A 52 -16.78 -2.59 -4.62
C CYS A 52 -16.71 -4.03 -5.12
N GLU A 53 -17.85 -4.67 -5.39
CA GLU A 53 -17.91 -6.02 -5.97
C GLU A 53 -17.31 -6.03 -7.38
N ALA A 54 -17.70 -5.07 -8.23
CA ALA A 54 -17.23 -4.96 -9.61
C ALA A 54 -15.72 -4.68 -9.74
N THR A 55 -15.10 -4.07 -8.72
CA THR A 55 -13.69 -3.67 -8.73
C THR A 55 -12.83 -4.41 -7.69
N VAL A 56 -13.38 -5.50 -7.13
CA VAL A 56 -12.74 -6.29 -6.08
C VAL A 56 -11.37 -6.83 -6.51
N SER A 57 -11.22 -7.15 -7.79
CA SER A 57 -10.00 -7.76 -8.33
C SER A 57 -8.84 -6.75 -8.33
N GLU A 58 -9.10 -5.54 -8.82
CA GLU A 58 -8.18 -4.42 -8.87
C GLU A 58 -7.83 -3.97 -7.45
N TYR A 59 -8.85 -3.87 -6.58
CA TYR A 59 -8.66 -3.52 -5.18
C TYR A 59 -7.79 -4.54 -4.45
N THR A 60 -7.92 -5.84 -4.75
CA THR A 60 -7.09 -6.89 -4.17
C THR A 60 -5.62 -6.74 -4.55
N VAL A 61 -5.33 -6.35 -5.80
CA VAL A 61 -3.96 -6.06 -6.26
C VAL A 61 -3.38 -4.86 -5.51
N LEU A 62 -4.15 -3.77 -5.39
CA LEU A 62 -3.75 -2.59 -4.61
C LEU A 62 -3.51 -2.94 -3.13
N ALA A 63 -4.42 -3.69 -2.51
CA ALA A 63 -4.29 -4.12 -1.11
C ALA A 63 -3.02 -4.96 -0.88
N ARG A 64 -2.64 -5.81 -1.84
CA ARG A 64 -1.38 -6.56 -1.79
C ARG A 64 -0.17 -5.63 -1.86
N ALA A 65 -0.18 -4.65 -2.76
CA ALA A 65 0.90 -3.66 -2.87
C ALA A 65 1.03 -2.83 -1.59
N GLN A 66 -0.08 -2.35 -1.03
CA GLN A 66 -0.10 -1.61 0.24
C GLN A 66 0.43 -2.44 1.41
N ARG A 67 0.09 -3.73 1.48
CA ARG A 67 0.67 -4.65 2.49
C ARG A 67 2.18 -4.81 2.31
N ALA A 68 2.67 -4.88 1.07
CA ALA A 68 4.11 -4.92 0.81
C ALA A 68 4.81 -3.64 1.28
N THR A 69 4.27 -2.47 0.96
CA THR A 69 4.76 -1.16 1.44
C THR A 69 4.79 -1.09 2.96
N TYR A 70 3.71 -1.50 3.62
CA TYR A 70 3.61 -1.53 5.08
C TYR A 70 4.67 -2.44 5.70
N ASN A 71 4.83 -3.65 5.17
CA ASN A 71 5.81 -4.61 5.68
C ASN A 71 7.25 -4.13 5.46
N ALA A 72 7.56 -3.55 4.31
CA ALA A 72 8.88 -2.98 4.02
C ALA A 72 9.21 -1.82 4.97
N LYS A 73 8.25 -0.90 5.19
CA LYS A 73 8.38 0.17 6.18
C LYS A 73 8.63 -0.39 7.57
N ARG A 74 7.88 -1.43 7.97
CA ARG A 74 8.02 -2.03 9.29
C ARG A 74 9.40 -2.66 9.49
N ARG A 75 9.93 -3.34 8.48
CA ARG A 75 11.29 -3.89 8.50
C ARG A 75 12.35 -2.79 8.63
N LEU A 76 12.18 -1.67 7.91
CA LEU A 76 13.06 -0.51 8.03
C LEU A 76 13.04 0.08 9.45
N GLU A 77 11.86 0.31 10.02
CA GLU A 77 11.72 0.82 11.40
C GLU A 77 12.41 -0.08 12.42
N THR A 78 12.27 -1.41 12.26
CA THR A 78 12.96 -2.38 13.13
C THR A 78 14.47 -2.27 12.99
N ALA A 79 15.00 -2.15 11.77
CA ALA A 79 16.44 -1.99 11.54
C ALA A 79 16.98 -0.68 12.15
N VAL A 80 16.22 0.41 12.03
CA VAL A 80 16.57 1.70 12.66
C VAL A 80 16.56 1.59 14.18
N LYS A 81 15.57 0.92 14.78
CA LYS A 81 15.51 0.70 16.22
C LYS A 81 16.71 -0.11 16.71
N ALA A 82 17.04 -1.21 16.03
CA ALA A 82 18.20 -2.03 16.38
C ALA A 82 19.51 -1.24 16.33
N TYR A 83 19.69 -0.41 15.30
CA TYR A 83 20.86 0.46 15.19
C TYR A 83 20.97 1.47 16.33
N LYS A 84 19.86 2.12 16.70
CA LYS A 84 19.83 3.05 17.83
C LYS A 84 20.19 2.39 19.16
N ARG A 85 19.77 1.14 19.39
CA ARG A 85 20.16 0.39 20.60
C ARG A 85 21.66 0.16 20.66
N ILE A 86 22.26 -0.26 19.55
CA ILE A 86 23.72 -0.45 19.44
C ILE A 86 24.47 0.87 19.68
N GLU A 87 24.01 1.96 19.08
CA GLU A 87 24.60 3.30 19.26
C GLU A 87 24.54 3.76 20.73
N ASN A 88 23.47 3.41 21.44
CA ASN A 88 23.29 3.72 22.86
C ASN A 88 24.05 2.76 23.80
N GLY A 89 24.78 1.77 23.27
CA GLY A 89 25.53 0.80 24.07
C GLY A 89 24.67 -0.30 24.71
N GLU A 90 23.41 -0.46 24.29
CA GLU A 90 22.55 -1.57 24.73
C GLU A 90 22.98 -2.85 23.99
N ALA A 91 23.46 -3.85 24.74
CA ALA A 91 23.84 -5.14 24.16
C ALA A 91 22.62 -5.81 23.50
N THR A 92 22.75 -6.15 22.22
CA THR A 92 21.82 -7.04 21.55
C THR A 92 22.10 -8.47 21.98
N GLU A 93 21.33 -8.99 22.93
CA GLU A 93 21.22 -10.43 23.22
C GLU A 93 20.71 -11.23 22.02
#